data_AF-A0A1X1CZ40-F1
#
_entry.id   AF-A0A1X1CZ40-F1
#
_cell.length_a   1.000
_cell.length_b   1.000
_cell.length_c   1.000
_cell.angle_alpha   90.00
_cell.angle_beta   90.00
_cell.angle_gamma   90.00
#
_symmetry.space_group_name_H-M   'P 1'
#
loop_
_entity.id
_entity.type
_entity.pdbx_description
1 polymer ?
#
loop_
_entity_poly.entity_id
_entity_poly.type
_entity_poly.pdbx_seq_one_letter_code
_entity_poly.pdbx_strand_id
1 'polypeptide(L)'
;MTEQALTQLRDDFREGRATLRIEETPFDFAAHQQFLTDNADSIAAFRQRQAAAFEQEVALWAQEEQNVPLNSEPLHDAPQTEEDAQAVCADMNGNIWKVLVQPGDTVSAGQTLVIVEAMKMELAIAAPQAGTVKRIACQAGRPVSPGDALLWLA
;
A
#
# COMPACT_ATOMS: atom_id res chain seq x y z
N MET A 1 -2.95 26.10 -4.77
CA MET A 1 -2.91 25.40 -6.08
C MET A 1 -3.84 24.21 -5.99
N THR A 2 -4.77 24.05 -6.93
CA THR A 2 -5.69 22.91 -6.97
C THR A 2 -4.99 21.68 -7.57
N GLU A 3 -5.56 20.49 -7.40
CA GLU A 3 -5.07 19.26 -8.05
C GLU A 3 -4.96 19.43 -9.57
N GLN A 4 -6.02 19.94 -10.21
CA GLN A 4 -6.06 20.21 -11.64
C GLN A 4 -4.93 21.17 -12.07
N ALA A 5 -4.70 22.23 -11.30
CA ALA A 5 -3.62 23.18 -11.60
C ALA A 5 -2.22 22.57 -11.45
N LEU A 6 -2.03 21.64 -10.50
CA LEU A 6 -0.78 20.91 -10.32
C LEU A 6 -0.54 19.92 -11.47
N THR A 7 -1.57 19.23 -11.94
CA THR A 7 -1.48 18.35 -13.12
C THR A 7 -1.04 19.14 -14.36
N GLN A 8 -1.71 20.26 -14.62
CA GLN A 8 -1.35 21.15 -15.73
C GLN A 8 0.10 21.64 -15.63
N LEU A 9 0.53 22.08 -14.43
CA LEU A 9 1.91 22.52 -14.21
C LEU A 9 2.94 21.42 -14.49
N ARG A 10 2.65 20.16 -14.13
CA ARG A 10 3.54 19.02 -14.37
C ARG A 10 3.68 18.73 -15.86
N ASP A 11 2.58 18.78 -16.61
CA ASP A 11 2.59 18.58 -18.07
C ASP A 11 3.37 19.70 -18.76
N ASP A 12 3.09 20.95 -18.39
CA ASP A 12 3.80 22.12 -18.92
C ASP A 12 5.28 22.10 -18.57
N PHE A 13 5.67 21.62 -17.39
CA PHE A 13 7.08 21.49 -17.02
C PHE A 13 7.80 20.41 -17.84
N ARG A 14 7.17 19.25 -18.06
CA ARG A 14 7.71 18.16 -18.90
C ARG A 14 7.94 18.62 -20.34
N GLU A 15 7.06 19.48 -20.84
CA GLU A 15 7.12 20.03 -22.20
C GLU A 15 7.95 21.33 -22.29
N GLY A 16 8.55 21.79 -21.18
CA GLY A 16 9.36 23.01 -21.13
C GLY A 16 8.57 24.32 -21.27
N ARG A 17 7.24 24.28 -21.16
CA ARG A 17 6.34 25.45 -21.18
C ARG A 17 6.20 26.13 -19.81
N ALA A 18 6.48 25.42 -18.72
CA ALA A 18 6.45 26.01 -17.38
C ALA A 18 7.84 26.53 -16.98
N THR A 19 7.88 27.77 -16.48
CA THR A 19 9.08 28.37 -15.89
C THR A 19 9.02 28.32 -14.38
N LEU A 20 10.09 27.85 -13.74
CA LEU A 20 10.24 27.97 -12.28
C LEU A 20 10.71 29.37 -11.93
N ARG A 21 10.10 29.97 -10.89
CA ARG A 21 10.63 31.19 -10.29
C ARG A 21 11.86 30.81 -9.47
N ILE A 22 13.02 31.27 -9.94
CA ILE A 22 14.31 31.06 -9.28
C ILE A 22 14.87 32.45 -8.97
N GLU A 23 15.17 32.69 -7.71
CA GLU A 23 15.74 33.95 -7.23
C GLU A 23 17.07 33.65 -6.54
N GLU A 24 18.12 34.36 -6.94
CA GLU A 24 19.42 34.26 -6.29
C GLU A 24 19.45 35.20 -5.10
N THR A 25 19.55 34.64 -3.89
CA THR A 25 19.60 35.41 -2.64
C THR A 25 20.59 34.79 -1.67
N PRO A 26 21.39 35.59 -0.94
CA PRO A 26 22.25 35.07 0.11
C PRO A 26 21.43 34.64 1.34
N PHE A 27 21.83 33.55 1.98
CA PHE A 27 21.29 33.14 3.28
C PHE A 27 22.20 33.65 4.40
N ASP A 28 21.69 34.58 5.21
CA ASP A 28 22.39 35.09 6.39
C ASP A 28 22.11 34.20 7.61
N PHE A 29 23.12 33.43 8.01
CA PHE A 29 23.03 32.54 9.15
C PHE A 29 22.85 33.28 10.48
N ALA A 30 23.50 34.43 10.66
CA ALA A 30 23.41 35.19 11.91
C ALA A 30 22.00 35.79 12.06
N ALA A 31 21.43 36.33 10.98
CA ALA A 31 20.05 36.81 10.97
C ALA A 31 19.06 35.66 11.26
N HIS A 32 19.28 34.47 10.70
CA HIS A 32 18.45 33.30 10.99
C HIS A 32 18.56 32.85 12.46
N GLN A 33 19.75 32.88 13.06
CA GLN A 33 19.92 32.58 14.48
C GLN A 33 19.20 33.59 15.38
N GLN A 34 19.23 34.88 15.02
CA GLN A 34 18.46 35.90 15.73
C GLN A 34 16.96 35.63 15.62
N PHE A 35 16.45 35.33 14.42
CA PHE A 35 15.05 34.93 14.22
C PHE A 35 14.65 33.72 15.09
N LEU A 36 15.51 32.70 15.19
CA LEU A 36 15.24 31.55 16.07
C LEU A 36 15.21 31.94 17.55
N THR A 37 16.09 32.85 17.96
CA THR A 37 16.14 33.36 19.34
C THR A 37 14.88 34.16 19.66
N ASP A 38 14.50 35.08 18.77
CA ASP A 38 13.31 35.93 18.91
C ASP A 38 12.01 35.10 18.96
N ASN A 39 12.00 33.92 18.34
CA ASN A 39 10.83 33.03 18.28
C ASN A 39 10.97 31.77 19.15
N ALA A 40 11.96 31.72 20.05
CA ALA A 40 12.34 30.51 20.78
C ALA A 40 11.17 29.88 21.55
N ASP A 41 10.36 30.70 22.23
CA ASP A 41 9.23 30.22 23.04
C ASP A 41 8.14 29.58 22.18
N SER A 42 7.80 30.18 21.04
CA SER A 42 6.81 29.65 20.10
C SER A 42 7.28 28.32 19.49
N ILE A 43 8.57 28.25 19.12
CA ILE A 43 9.21 27.04 18.61
C ILE A 43 9.20 25.94 19.67
N ALA A 44 9.56 26.25 20.92
CA ALA A 44 9.57 25.31 22.03
C ALA A 44 8.16 24.78 22.32
N ALA A 45 7.15 25.66 22.39
CA ALA A 45 5.76 25.29 22.62
C ALA A 45 5.19 24.40 21.50
N PHE A 46 5.55 24.65 20.23
CA PHE A 46 5.18 23.79 19.12
C PHE A 46 5.86 22.41 19.22
N ARG A 47 7.18 22.39 19.47
CA ARG A 47 7.94 21.13 19.60
C ARG A 47 7.44 20.27 20.76
N GLN A 48 7.10 20.87 21.90
CA GLN A 48 6.56 20.15 23.04
C GLN A 48 5.21 19.48 22.69
N ARG A 49 4.31 20.21 22.01
CA ARG A 49 3.03 19.64 21.55
C ARG A 49 3.23 18.51 20.55
N GLN A 50 4.15 18.67 19.60
CA GLN A 50 4.49 17.65 18.62
C GLN A 50 5.05 16.40 19.29
N ALA A 51 5.99 16.54 20.24
CA ALA A 51 6.58 15.42 20.95
C ALA A 51 5.53 14.66 21.78
N ALA A 52 4.70 15.37 22.54
CA ALA A 52 3.65 14.76 23.34
C ALA A 52 2.63 13.99 22.47
N ALA A 53 2.21 14.57 21.34
CA ALA A 53 1.31 13.90 20.40
C ALA A 53 1.95 12.66 19.77
N PHE A 54 3.22 12.75 19.37
CA PHE A 54 3.97 11.62 18.81
C PHE A 54 4.13 10.48 19.82
N GLU A 55 4.51 10.79 21.06
CA GLU A 55 4.65 9.79 22.13
C GLU A 55 3.32 9.07 22.42
N GLN A 56 2.20 9.82 22.42
CA GLN A 56 0.87 9.25 22.60
C GLN A 56 0.51 8.28 21.46
N GLU A 57 0.74 8.68 20.21
CA GLU A 57 0.44 7.85 19.03
C GLU A 57 1.32 6.59 19.00
N VAL A 58 2.62 6.73 19.26
CA VAL A 58 3.55 5.59 19.36
C VAL A 58 3.13 4.62 20.46
N ALA A 59 2.71 5.13 21.62
CA ALA A 59 2.22 4.30 22.71
C ALA A 59 0.91 3.57 22.36
N LEU A 60 0.02 4.21 21.60
CA LEU A 60 -1.21 3.60 21.10
C LEU A 60 -0.88 2.45 20.13
N TRP A 61 -0.05 2.69 19.12
CA TRP A 61 0.34 1.66 18.15
C TRP A 61 1.05 0.48 18.82
N ALA A 62 1.92 0.73 19.80
CA ALA A 62 2.58 -0.34 20.54
C ALA A 62 1.58 -1.24 21.32
N GLN A 63 0.48 -0.66 21.81
CA GLN A 63 -0.59 -1.43 22.46
C GLN A 63 -1.47 -2.17 21.45
N GLU A 64 -1.76 -1.55 20.30
CA GLU A 64 -2.52 -2.17 19.22
C GLU A 64 -1.76 -3.36 18.61
N GLU A 65 -0.47 -3.22 18.31
CA GLU A 65 0.37 -4.32 17.81
C GLU A 65 0.42 -5.51 18.77
N GLN A 66 0.45 -5.26 20.08
CA GLN A 66 0.37 -6.33 21.10
C GLN A 66 -1.00 -7.01 21.14
N ASN A 67 -2.06 -6.31 20.73
CA ASN A 67 -3.43 -6.82 20.68
C ASN A 67 -3.84 -7.38 19.31
N VAL A 68 -3.00 -7.26 18.27
CA VAL A 68 -3.24 -7.93 16.99
C VAL A 68 -3.01 -9.43 17.21
N PRO A 69 -4.05 -10.28 17.13
CA PRO A 69 -3.83 -11.71 17.21
C PRO A 69 -2.92 -12.12 16.05
N LEU A 70 -1.84 -12.83 16.38
CA LEU A 70 -0.97 -13.54 15.44
C LEU A 70 -1.75 -14.69 14.76
N ASN A 71 -2.88 -14.41 14.13
CA ASN A 71 -3.52 -15.37 13.22
C ASN A 71 -2.77 -15.32 11.90
N SER A 72 -1.47 -15.61 11.90
CA SER A 72 -0.79 -16.14 10.72
C SER A 72 -1.01 -17.65 10.71
N GLU A 73 -2.27 -18.09 10.66
CA GLU A 73 -2.53 -19.46 10.24
C GLU A 73 -2.05 -19.53 8.78
N PRO A 74 -1.06 -20.37 8.47
CA PRO A 74 -0.57 -20.50 7.11
C PRO A 74 -1.74 -20.86 6.19
N LEU A 75 -1.78 -20.30 4.97
CA LEU A 75 -2.66 -20.79 3.89
C LEU A 75 -2.44 -22.29 3.58
N HIS A 76 -1.36 -22.85 4.13
CA HIS A 76 -0.87 -24.21 3.93
C HIS A 76 -1.82 -25.33 4.38
N ASP A 77 -2.85 -25.04 5.19
CA ASP A 77 -3.79 -26.06 5.69
C ASP A 77 -5.13 -26.10 4.91
N ALA A 78 -5.26 -25.29 3.85
CA ALA A 78 -6.40 -25.42 2.95
C ALA A 78 -6.25 -26.70 2.11
N PRO A 79 -7.30 -27.56 2.00
CA PRO A 79 -7.23 -28.75 1.17
C PRO A 79 -6.85 -28.36 -0.26
N GLN A 80 -5.72 -28.89 -0.75
CA GLN A 80 -5.17 -28.54 -2.06
C GLN A 80 -6.04 -29.05 -3.21
N THR A 81 -6.78 -30.12 -2.98
CA THR A 81 -7.70 -30.73 -3.93
C THR A 81 -9.13 -30.51 -3.48
N GLU A 82 -9.86 -29.74 -4.27
CA GLU A 82 -11.31 -29.87 -4.34
C GLU A 82 -11.66 -30.69 -5.57
N GLU A 83 -12.47 -31.73 -5.39
CA GLU A 83 -13.06 -32.46 -6.52
C GLU A 83 -13.80 -31.45 -7.43
N ASP A 84 -13.55 -31.56 -8.73
CA ASP A 84 -14.11 -30.73 -9.80
C ASP A 84 -13.77 -29.23 -9.77
N ALA A 85 -12.63 -28.82 -9.20
CA ALA A 85 -12.18 -27.43 -9.33
C ALA A 85 -10.65 -27.28 -9.49
N GLN A 86 -10.23 -26.40 -10.40
CA GLN A 86 -8.83 -26.06 -10.64
C GLN A 86 -8.35 -24.99 -9.66
N ALA A 87 -7.30 -25.30 -8.90
CA ALA A 87 -6.64 -24.32 -8.04
C ALA A 87 -5.87 -23.28 -8.86
N VAL A 88 -6.02 -22.01 -8.49
CA VAL A 88 -5.19 -20.90 -8.95
C VAL A 88 -4.22 -20.55 -7.82
N CYS A 89 -2.93 -20.78 -8.05
CA CYS A 89 -1.89 -20.59 -7.05
C CYS A 89 -1.09 -19.30 -7.27
N ALA A 90 -0.45 -18.81 -6.22
CA ALA A 90 0.56 -17.78 -6.33
C ALA A 90 1.80 -18.32 -7.07
N ASP A 91 2.37 -17.50 -7.95
CA ASP A 91 3.58 -17.80 -8.72
C ASP A 91 4.84 -17.16 -8.10
N MET A 92 4.66 -16.27 -7.12
CA MET A 92 5.73 -15.52 -6.47
C MET A 92 5.46 -15.27 -4.97
N ASN A 93 6.52 -14.87 -4.27
CA ASN A 93 6.41 -14.36 -2.91
C ASN A 93 5.92 -12.91 -2.92
N GLY A 94 4.97 -12.57 -2.05
CA GLY A 94 4.45 -11.21 -1.92
C GLY A 94 3.34 -11.11 -0.88
N ASN A 95 2.61 -9.99 -0.89
CA ASN A 95 1.41 -9.80 -0.09
C ASN A 95 0.19 -9.69 -1.00
N ILE A 96 -0.95 -10.26 -0.62
CA ILE A 96 -2.20 -10.03 -1.33
C ILE A 96 -2.57 -8.56 -1.16
N TRP A 97 -2.60 -7.83 -2.26
CA TRP A 97 -3.01 -6.42 -2.29
C TRP A 97 -4.53 -6.32 -2.37
N LYS A 98 -5.14 -6.99 -3.35
CA LYS A 98 -6.58 -6.96 -3.60
C LYS A 98 -7.07 -8.31 -4.11
N VAL A 99 -8.26 -8.70 -3.65
CA VAL A 99 -9.04 -9.78 -4.25
C VAL A 99 -10.17 -9.12 -5.04
N LEU A 100 -10.24 -9.38 -6.34
CA LEU A 100 -11.15 -8.69 -7.28
C LEU A 100 -12.43 -9.47 -7.57
N VAL A 101 -12.55 -10.68 -7.01
CA VAL A 101 -13.65 -11.62 -7.24
C VAL A 101 -14.23 -12.12 -5.93
N GLN A 102 -15.42 -12.70 -5.98
CA GLN A 102 -16.12 -13.33 -4.87
C GLN A 102 -16.55 -14.76 -5.25
N PRO A 103 -16.78 -15.65 -4.26
CA PRO A 103 -17.36 -16.96 -4.54
C PRO A 103 -18.71 -16.83 -5.26
N GLY A 104 -18.89 -17.58 -6.34
CA GLY A 104 -20.05 -17.53 -7.23
C GLY A 104 -19.84 -16.69 -8.51
N ASP A 105 -18.77 -15.90 -8.60
CA ASP A 105 -18.51 -15.08 -9.80
C ASP A 105 -18.11 -15.95 -11.00
N THR A 106 -18.69 -15.66 -12.17
CA THR A 106 -18.22 -16.23 -13.44
C THR A 106 -17.07 -15.37 -13.98
N VAL A 107 -15.96 -16.00 -14.33
CA VAL A 107 -14.75 -15.33 -14.82
C VAL A 107 -14.36 -15.86 -16.19
N SER A 108 -13.72 -15.01 -17.00
CA SER A 108 -13.15 -15.40 -18.30
C SER A 108 -11.67 -15.75 -18.19
N ALA A 109 -11.16 -16.59 -19.10
CA ALA A 109 -9.73 -16.84 -19.19
C ALA A 109 -8.94 -15.52 -19.36
N GLY A 110 -7.89 -15.33 -18.58
CA GLY A 110 -7.08 -14.11 -18.55
C GLY A 110 -7.64 -12.98 -17.68
N GLN A 111 -8.85 -13.11 -17.11
CA GLN A 111 -9.40 -12.12 -16.20
C GLN A 111 -8.58 -12.05 -14.90
N THR A 112 -8.22 -10.84 -14.45
CA THR A 112 -7.50 -10.66 -13.19
C THR A 112 -8.40 -11.01 -12.00
N LEU A 113 -7.90 -11.89 -11.14
CA LEU A 113 -8.64 -12.41 -9.99
C LEU A 113 -8.10 -11.81 -8.68
N VAL A 114 -6.78 -11.75 -8.56
CA VAL A 114 -6.07 -11.29 -7.37
C VAL A 114 -4.90 -10.42 -7.81
N ILE A 115 -4.58 -9.38 -7.04
CA ILE A 115 -3.38 -8.57 -7.20
C ILE A 115 -2.46 -8.88 -6.03
N VAL A 116 -1.22 -9.25 -6.33
CA VAL A 116 -0.14 -9.45 -5.36
C VAL A 116 0.80 -8.26 -5.43
N GLU A 117 1.14 -7.69 -4.28
CA GLU A 117 2.22 -6.71 -4.16
C GLU A 117 3.53 -7.43 -3.87
N ALA A 118 4.50 -7.29 -4.77
CA ALA A 118 5.84 -7.85 -4.62
C ALA A 118 6.87 -6.88 -5.22
N MET A 119 8.03 -6.73 -4.55
CA MET A 119 9.13 -5.90 -5.07
C MET A 119 8.73 -4.46 -5.47
N LYS A 120 7.79 -3.84 -4.74
CA LYS A 120 7.22 -2.49 -5.01
C LYS A 120 6.43 -2.41 -6.33
N MET A 121 5.96 -3.55 -6.82
CA MET A 121 5.13 -3.67 -8.01
C MET A 121 3.83 -4.39 -7.68
N GLU A 122 2.77 -4.04 -8.42
CA GLU A 122 1.51 -4.77 -8.42
C GLU A 122 1.54 -5.82 -9.54
N LEU A 123 1.33 -7.09 -9.20
CA LEU A 123 1.31 -8.21 -10.13
C LEU A 123 -0.06 -8.89 -10.12
N ALA A 124 -0.64 -9.02 -11.31
CA ALA A 124 -1.96 -9.57 -11.52
C ALA A 124 -1.89 -11.11 -11.65
N ILE A 125 -2.62 -11.82 -10.79
CA ILE A 125 -2.89 -13.25 -10.94
C ILE A 125 -4.17 -13.41 -11.76
N ALA A 126 -4.02 -13.95 -12.96
CA ALA A 126 -5.10 -14.10 -13.93
C ALA A 126 -5.73 -15.50 -13.90
N ALA A 127 -6.98 -15.61 -14.32
CA ALA A 127 -7.68 -16.87 -14.46
C ALA A 127 -7.05 -17.73 -15.58
N PRO A 128 -6.61 -18.97 -15.30
CA PRO A 128 -6.04 -19.84 -16.33
C PRO A 128 -7.09 -20.30 -17.35
N GLN A 129 -8.37 -20.33 -16.96
CA GLN A 129 -9.50 -20.69 -17.80
C GLN A 129 -10.76 -19.92 -17.39
N ALA A 130 -11.78 -19.95 -18.25
CA ALA A 130 -13.11 -19.49 -17.86
C ALA A 130 -13.75 -20.50 -16.89
N GLY A 131 -14.53 -20.00 -15.94
CA GLY A 131 -15.15 -20.84 -14.92
C GLY A 131 -15.90 -20.03 -13.88
N THR A 132 -16.36 -20.69 -12.82
CA THR A 132 -16.99 -20.04 -11.67
C THR A 132 -16.08 -20.12 -10.45
N VAL A 133 -15.90 -19.00 -9.75
CA VAL A 133 -15.11 -18.96 -8.50
C VAL A 133 -15.84 -19.77 -7.43
N LYS A 134 -15.29 -20.92 -7.06
CA LYS A 134 -15.90 -21.83 -6.10
C LYS A 134 -15.57 -21.43 -4.66
N ARG A 135 -14.30 -21.10 -4.41
CA ARG A 135 -13.77 -20.74 -3.10
C ARG A 135 -12.59 -19.80 -3.23
N ILE A 136 -12.43 -18.90 -2.26
CA ILE A 136 -11.26 -18.03 -2.10
C ILE A 136 -10.62 -18.37 -0.75
N ALA A 137 -9.32 -18.66 -0.75
CA ALA A 137 -8.55 -18.93 0.47
C ALA A 137 -7.67 -17.76 0.91
N CYS A 138 -7.52 -16.72 0.08
CA CYS A 138 -6.65 -15.59 0.39
C CYS A 138 -7.42 -14.32 0.83
N GLN A 139 -6.72 -13.40 1.50
CA GLN A 139 -7.26 -12.12 1.96
C GLN A 139 -6.22 -11.01 1.80
N ALA A 140 -6.66 -9.79 1.49
CA ALA A 140 -5.79 -8.61 1.44
C ALA A 140 -4.98 -8.42 2.73
N GLY A 141 -3.71 -8.02 2.58
CA GLY A 141 -2.74 -7.86 3.66
C GLY A 141 -2.02 -9.15 4.09
N ARG A 142 -2.37 -10.32 3.53
CA ARG A 142 -1.72 -11.59 3.88
C ARG A 142 -0.53 -11.90 2.99
N PRO A 143 0.56 -12.46 3.55
CA PRO A 143 1.68 -12.94 2.77
C PRO A 143 1.28 -14.19 1.98
N VAL A 144 1.90 -14.37 0.82
CA VAL A 144 1.79 -15.56 -0.03
C VAL A 144 3.16 -15.99 -0.50
N SER A 145 3.33 -17.29 -0.66
CA SER A 145 4.50 -17.96 -1.23
C SER A 145 4.16 -18.64 -2.55
N PRO A 146 5.14 -18.87 -3.43
CA PRO A 146 4.93 -19.66 -4.64
C PRO A 146 4.30 -21.01 -4.32
N GLY A 147 3.22 -21.36 -5.02
CA GLY A 147 2.48 -22.59 -4.84
C GLY A 147 1.29 -22.50 -3.87
N ASP A 148 1.16 -21.43 -3.09
CA ASP A 148 0.00 -21.24 -2.21
C ASP A 148 -1.28 -21.11 -3.04
N ALA A 149 -2.27 -21.95 -2.73
CA ALA A 149 -3.56 -21.91 -3.42
C ALA A 149 -4.37 -20.68 -2.98
N LEU A 150 -4.69 -19.79 -3.92
CA LEU A 150 -5.38 -18.54 -3.65
C LEU A 150 -6.90 -18.68 -3.73
N LEU A 151 -7.36 -19.43 -4.73
CA LEU A 151 -8.78 -19.70 -5.03
C LEU A 151 -8.93 -20.93 -5.93
N TRP A 152 -10.17 -21.40 -6.12
CA TRP A 152 -10.52 -22.52 -7.00
C TRP A 152 -11.57 -22.10 -8.02
N LEU A 153 -11.39 -22.51 -9.27
CA LEU A 153 -12.32 -22.31 -10.38
C LEU A 153 -12.95 -23.65 -10.80
N ALA A 154 -14.28 -23.70 -10.88
CA ALA A 154 -15.04 -24.82 -11.46
C ALA A 154 -15.42 -24.55 -12.91
#